data_AF-A0A671S4U6-F1
#
_entry.id   AF-A0A671S4U6-F1
#
_cell.length_a   1.000
_cell.length_b   1.000
_cell.length_c   1.000
_cell.angle_alpha   90.00
_cell.angle_beta   90.00
_cell.angle_gamma   90.00
#
_symmetry.space_group_name_H-M   'P 1'
#
loop_
_entity.id
_entity.type
_entity.pdbx_description
1 polymer ?
#
loop_
_entity_poly.entity_id
_entity_poly.type
_entity_poly.pdbx_seq_one_letter_code
_entity_poly.pdbx_strand_id
1 'polypeptide(L)'
;ISSQTAALGRPFQLGMLYDCRKDALIPGITLWDPEKLQQSLRTRPQINTDFKVTASDSIEDKSSLLNIDGSLKLSLLGGLVSVTGAAKYLNDTKKSFRQQRLTLHYHSTCRFEELTMSHLAPENIIHQLVFDNDTATHVVTAVLYGADACFVFDREVSSDENKNTVEGEVNAALDKLKFISVDVKISLKMNDAQKNAVQKFTCTFYGDFQLPSNPTNFEDALKVFTDLPKLLGEKKELAVPLRVWLYPLDKLHSRASKLQKDISMDLILETESVVESLNTAEMRCRDLLKDSPASSFTAFHDTILQMKQNCYKYKLKLTKRLGSLLPNIRGDVMKETALNELLQEHEESPFRRSDLAEWLKERERESEIVKSVLRQLKDAGAQVEVNIDLILMDLEVGNLVCFMFTSLNWSDMLLLQQKACLSPSAKGGNNDSSPERKQKSWLSPEIQKTMRSNLKMFKNLIDLNDSTSNMFIVSSREMKNNPGSCILLYESECDEAVCFIPPSPPACPVIEEVKENTVVVKVPPLCPDTVEIKLLYKPKQDSVWTSEPVMKDQDVLWVSHFFFSCFITFPVIYTIVCLVLTKLNGLFIMRNMYWNDLLMVLLGHFFYKLLLYLL
;
A
#
# COMPACT_ATOMS: atom_id res chain seq x y z
N ILE A 1 -23.61 -39.39 -13.05
CA ILE A 1 -23.38 -38.10 -13.73
C ILE A 1 -21.89 -37.85 -13.64
N SER A 2 -21.20 -37.68 -14.78
CA SER A 2 -19.77 -37.41 -14.80
C SER A 2 -19.50 -35.98 -14.36
N SER A 3 -18.46 -35.77 -13.55
CA SER A 3 -17.99 -34.44 -13.15
C SER A 3 -16.93 -33.93 -14.13
N GLN A 4 -16.72 -32.62 -14.19
CA GLN A 4 -15.71 -31.98 -15.03
C GLN A 4 -14.70 -31.24 -14.15
N THR A 5 -13.43 -31.20 -14.56
CA THR A 5 -12.42 -30.40 -13.89
C THR A 5 -11.36 -29.89 -14.88
N ALA A 6 -10.76 -28.74 -14.57
CA ALA A 6 -9.68 -28.16 -15.37
C ALA A 6 -8.36 -28.92 -15.13
N ALA A 7 -7.60 -29.17 -16.19
CA ALA A 7 -6.35 -29.92 -16.09
C ALA A 7 -5.23 -29.12 -15.42
N LEU A 8 -5.15 -27.82 -15.70
CA LEU A 8 -4.17 -26.88 -15.11
C LEU A 8 -2.70 -27.30 -15.28
N GLY A 9 -2.38 -27.85 -16.45
CA GLY A 9 -1.06 -28.36 -16.81
C GLY A 9 -0.69 -29.72 -16.19
N ARG A 10 -1.59 -30.31 -15.39
CA ARG A 10 -1.40 -31.67 -14.85
C ARG A 10 -1.50 -32.70 -15.99
N PRO A 11 -0.66 -33.76 -15.98
CA PRO A 11 -0.55 -34.71 -17.09
C PRO A 11 -1.68 -35.76 -17.07
N PHE A 12 -2.92 -35.32 -17.30
CA PHE A 12 -4.07 -36.23 -17.39
C PHE A 12 -3.99 -37.15 -18.61
N GLN A 13 -4.40 -38.40 -18.42
CA GLN A 13 -4.57 -39.38 -19.49
C GLN A 13 -5.86 -40.15 -19.28
N LEU A 14 -6.42 -40.70 -20.36
CA LEU A 14 -7.60 -41.56 -20.28
C LEU A 14 -7.31 -42.81 -19.45
N GLY A 15 -8.28 -43.20 -18.62
CA GLY A 15 -8.14 -44.35 -17.72
C GLY A 15 -7.32 -44.09 -16.46
N MET A 16 -6.71 -42.90 -16.31
CA MET A 16 -6.07 -42.53 -15.04
C MET A 16 -7.09 -42.42 -13.92
N LEU A 17 -6.67 -42.85 -12.74
CA LEU A 17 -7.43 -42.70 -11.51
C LEU A 17 -7.21 -41.31 -10.91
N TYR A 18 -8.26 -40.79 -10.28
CA TYR A 18 -8.27 -39.46 -9.66
C TYR A 18 -8.98 -39.49 -8.30
N ASP A 19 -8.41 -38.78 -7.33
CA ASP A 19 -9.02 -38.56 -6.02
C ASP A 19 -9.56 -37.13 -5.91
N CYS A 20 -10.86 -36.93 -6.18
CA CYS A 20 -11.54 -35.65 -6.04
C CYS A 20 -11.51 -35.08 -4.62
N ARG A 21 -11.27 -35.89 -3.59
CA ARG A 21 -11.12 -35.39 -2.21
C ARG A 21 -9.85 -34.54 -2.08
N LYS A 22 -8.78 -34.96 -2.76
CA LYS A 22 -7.44 -34.34 -2.69
C LYS A 22 -7.07 -33.53 -3.94
N ASP A 23 -7.90 -33.61 -4.98
CA ASP A 23 -7.58 -33.14 -6.33
C ASP A 23 -6.26 -33.69 -6.89
N ALA A 24 -6.03 -34.98 -6.63
CA ALA A 24 -4.78 -35.67 -6.93
C ALA A 24 -4.94 -36.74 -8.02
N LEU A 25 -4.00 -36.75 -8.96
CA LEU A 25 -3.81 -37.83 -9.93
C LEU A 25 -3.14 -39.02 -9.26
N ILE A 26 -3.59 -40.23 -9.59
CA ILE A 26 -2.99 -41.49 -9.13
C ILE A 26 -2.31 -42.17 -10.34
N PRO A 27 -1.01 -41.93 -10.55
CA PRO A 27 -0.29 -42.50 -11.70
C PRO A 27 0.01 -43.99 -11.49
N GLY A 28 0.19 -44.70 -12.60
CA GLY A 28 0.69 -46.09 -12.60
C GLY A 28 -0.32 -47.18 -12.28
N ILE A 29 -1.58 -46.81 -11.98
CA ILE A 29 -2.67 -47.76 -11.72
C ILE A 29 -3.84 -47.44 -12.66
N THR A 30 -4.27 -48.42 -13.46
CA THR A 30 -5.41 -48.31 -14.38
C THR A 30 -6.44 -49.39 -14.09
N LEU A 31 -7.72 -49.13 -14.35
CA LEU A 31 -8.77 -50.16 -14.22
C LEU A 31 -8.71 -51.20 -15.34
N TRP A 32 -8.24 -50.78 -16.51
CA TRP A 32 -8.24 -51.53 -17.75
C TRP A 32 -6.83 -51.85 -18.20
N ASP A 33 -6.72 -52.91 -18.99
CA ASP A 33 -5.52 -53.21 -19.76
C ASP A 33 -5.21 -52.07 -20.75
N PRO A 34 -3.97 -51.57 -20.81
CA PRO A 34 -3.61 -50.46 -21.68
C PRO A 34 -3.88 -50.72 -23.16
N GLU A 35 -3.67 -51.94 -23.64
CA GLU A 35 -3.80 -52.31 -25.05
C GLU A 35 -5.29 -52.34 -25.45
N LYS A 36 -6.15 -52.88 -24.59
CA LYS A 36 -7.61 -52.83 -24.76
C LYS A 36 -8.17 -51.42 -24.65
N LEU A 37 -7.60 -50.57 -23.79
CA LEU A 37 -8.04 -49.19 -23.64
C LEU A 37 -7.84 -48.40 -24.95
N GLN A 38 -6.70 -48.59 -25.62
CA GLN A 38 -6.39 -47.92 -26.89
C GLN A 38 -7.34 -48.28 -28.04
N GLN A 39 -7.83 -49.52 -28.08
CA GLN A 39 -8.77 -49.99 -29.13
C GLN A 39 -10.16 -49.33 -29.04
N SER A 40 -10.43 -48.64 -27.94
CA SER A 40 -11.77 -48.26 -27.51
C SER A 40 -11.94 -46.76 -27.35
N LEU A 41 -10.97 -46.03 -27.87
CA LEU A 41 -10.90 -44.59 -27.92
C LEU A 41 -11.71 -44.08 -29.10
N ARG A 42 -12.61 -43.14 -28.82
CA ARG A 42 -13.21 -42.29 -29.86
C ARG A 42 -12.54 -40.94 -29.79
N THR A 43 -11.90 -40.56 -30.89
CA THR A 43 -11.33 -39.23 -31.08
C THR A 43 -12.19 -38.46 -32.07
N ARG A 44 -12.56 -37.24 -31.71
CA ARG A 44 -13.24 -36.31 -32.63
C ARG A 44 -12.56 -34.94 -32.61
N PRO A 45 -12.52 -34.23 -33.74
CA PRO A 45 -12.06 -32.84 -33.76
C PRO A 45 -13.01 -31.98 -32.94
N GLN A 46 -12.45 -31.11 -32.09
CA GLN A 46 -13.20 -30.10 -31.35
C GLN A 46 -12.41 -28.80 -31.39
N ILE A 47 -12.53 -28.11 -32.53
CA ILE A 47 -11.71 -26.96 -32.86
C ILE A 47 -12.43 -25.70 -32.41
N ASN A 48 -11.85 -24.98 -31.47
CA ASN A 48 -12.28 -23.67 -31.06
C ASN A 48 -11.05 -22.81 -30.80
N THR A 49 -11.10 -21.52 -31.07
CA THR A 49 -10.04 -20.59 -30.67
C THR A 49 -10.69 -19.30 -30.24
N ASP A 50 -10.36 -18.88 -29.03
CA ASP A 50 -10.88 -17.69 -28.38
C ASP A 50 -9.72 -16.91 -27.77
N PHE A 51 -9.91 -15.62 -27.57
CA PHE A 51 -8.98 -14.79 -26.84
C PHE A 51 -9.76 -13.82 -25.96
N LYS A 52 -9.18 -13.47 -24.82
CA LYS A 52 -9.78 -12.53 -23.87
C LYS A 52 -8.73 -11.55 -23.41
N VAL A 53 -9.14 -10.30 -23.24
CA VAL A 53 -8.28 -9.24 -22.68
C VAL A 53 -8.92 -8.73 -21.41
N THR A 54 -8.15 -8.69 -20.32
CA THR A 54 -8.60 -8.17 -19.03
C THR A 54 -7.57 -7.24 -18.41
N ALA A 55 -8.04 -6.27 -17.64
CA ALA A 55 -7.22 -5.40 -16.80
C ALA A 55 -7.28 -5.81 -15.31
N SER A 56 -8.00 -6.89 -15.00
CA SER A 56 -8.15 -7.40 -13.63
C SER A 56 -7.16 -8.53 -13.33
N ASP A 57 -6.72 -8.60 -12.08
CA ASP A 57 -5.79 -9.61 -11.55
C ASP A 57 -6.39 -10.39 -10.37
N SER A 58 -7.70 -10.23 -10.10
CA SER A 58 -8.39 -10.86 -8.97
C SER A 58 -8.39 -12.39 -9.07
N ILE A 59 -8.50 -13.08 -7.92
CA ILE A 59 -8.63 -14.55 -7.90
C ILE A 59 -9.84 -15.01 -8.74
N GLU A 60 -11.00 -14.36 -8.61
CA GLU A 60 -12.19 -14.64 -9.40
C GLU A 60 -11.94 -14.52 -10.91
N ASP A 61 -11.40 -13.39 -11.37
CA ASP A 61 -11.20 -13.15 -12.80
C ASP A 61 -10.19 -14.12 -13.40
N LYS A 62 -9.11 -14.44 -12.66
CA LYS A 62 -8.14 -15.46 -13.08
C LYS A 62 -8.73 -16.85 -13.16
N SER A 63 -9.56 -17.20 -12.17
CA SER A 63 -10.25 -18.49 -12.13
C SER A 63 -11.20 -18.61 -13.31
N SER A 64 -12.02 -17.58 -13.54
CA SER A 64 -12.95 -17.48 -14.67
C SER A 64 -12.23 -17.53 -16.03
N LEU A 65 -11.06 -16.89 -16.16
CA LEU A 65 -10.27 -16.88 -17.40
C LEU A 65 -9.81 -18.29 -17.81
N LEU A 66 -9.41 -19.11 -16.84
CA LEU A 66 -8.97 -20.49 -17.02
C LEU A 66 -10.07 -21.53 -16.78
N ASN A 67 -11.33 -21.08 -16.70
CA ASN A 67 -12.52 -21.92 -16.46
C ASN A 67 -12.39 -22.83 -15.22
N ILE A 68 -11.97 -22.25 -14.10
CA ILE A 68 -11.86 -22.88 -12.79
C ILE A 68 -13.06 -22.44 -11.98
N ASP A 69 -13.87 -23.40 -11.53
CA ASP A 69 -15.06 -23.14 -10.71
C ASP A 69 -15.06 -24.00 -9.44
N GLY A 70 -15.98 -23.63 -8.54
CA GLY A 70 -16.37 -24.43 -7.38
C GLY A 70 -15.22 -24.92 -6.51
N SER A 71 -15.22 -26.23 -6.25
CA SER A 71 -14.31 -26.91 -5.34
C SER A 71 -12.84 -26.90 -5.79
N LEU A 72 -12.56 -26.84 -7.10
CA LEU A 72 -11.18 -26.78 -7.60
C LEU A 72 -10.50 -25.47 -7.21
N LYS A 73 -11.25 -24.36 -7.17
CA LYS A 73 -10.75 -23.06 -6.71
C LYS A 73 -10.24 -23.15 -5.27
N LEU A 74 -11.01 -23.78 -4.37
CA LEU A 74 -10.56 -24.00 -2.99
C LEU A 74 -9.31 -24.86 -2.91
N SER A 75 -9.18 -25.87 -3.77
CA SER A 75 -8.00 -26.71 -3.81
C SER A 75 -6.74 -25.96 -4.24
N LEU A 76 -6.88 -24.97 -5.14
CA LEU A 76 -5.79 -24.07 -5.49
C LEU A 76 -5.43 -23.16 -4.31
N LEU A 77 -6.41 -22.54 -3.66
CA LEU A 77 -6.20 -21.68 -2.48
C LEU A 77 -5.62 -22.45 -1.28
N GLY A 78 -5.98 -23.73 -1.15
CA GLY A 78 -5.48 -24.68 -0.15
C GLY A 78 -4.15 -25.35 -0.52
N GLY A 79 -3.57 -25.03 -1.68
CA GLY A 79 -2.28 -25.58 -2.11
C GLY A 79 -2.29 -27.09 -2.40
N LEU A 80 -3.45 -27.67 -2.71
CA LEU A 80 -3.61 -29.09 -3.07
C LEU A 80 -3.26 -29.36 -4.53
N VAL A 81 -3.38 -28.35 -5.39
CA VAL A 81 -3.13 -28.48 -6.83
C VAL A 81 -1.84 -27.76 -7.21
N SER A 82 -0.89 -28.52 -7.77
CA SER A 82 0.29 -27.94 -8.42
C SER A 82 -0.03 -27.61 -9.87
N VAL A 83 0.20 -26.35 -10.26
CA VAL A 83 -0.09 -25.84 -11.61
C VAL A 83 1.19 -25.72 -12.44
N THR A 84 1.09 -25.99 -13.74
CA THR A 84 2.19 -25.88 -14.71
C THR A 84 1.69 -25.23 -16.01
N GLY A 85 2.59 -25.00 -16.97
CA GLY A 85 2.22 -24.39 -18.25
C GLY A 85 1.56 -23.01 -18.09
N ALA A 86 0.47 -22.78 -18.84
CA ALA A 86 -0.32 -21.56 -18.77
C ALA A 86 -0.90 -21.29 -17.37
N ALA A 87 -1.29 -22.34 -16.65
CA ALA A 87 -1.92 -22.24 -15.33
C ALA A 87 -0.99 -21.67 -14.25
N LYS A 88 0.32 -21.57 -14.49
CA LYS A 88 1.24 -20.81 -13.61
C LYS A 88 0.83 -19.35 -13.45
N TYR A 89 0.08 -18.79 -14.40
CA TYR A 89 -0.53 -17.47 -14.30
C TYR A 89 -1.35 -17.28 -13.00
N LEU A 90 -2.00 -18.33 -12.48
CA LEU A 90 -2.77 -18.27 -11.23
C LEU A 90 -1.92 -17.86 -10.02
N ASN A 91 -0.63 -18.23 -10.02
CA ASN A 91 0.30 -17.92 -8.95
C ASN A 91 0.98 -16.56 -9.13
N ASP A 92 0.92 -15.97 -10.32
CA ASP A 92 1.45 -14.63 -10.59
C ASP A 92 0.45 -13.58 -10.15
N THR A 93 0.60 -13.09 -8.93
CA THR A 93 -0.23 -12.00 -8.39
C THR A 93 0.50 -10.68 -8.46
N LYS A 94 -0.28 -9.62 -8.72
CA LYS A 94 0.20 -8.25 -8.67
C LYS A 94 0.90 -7.98 -7.34
N LYS A 95 2.02 -7.29 -7.39
CA LYS A 95 2.87 -7.05 -6.21
C LYS A 95 2.64 -5.69 -5.56
N SER A 96 2.00 -4.77 -6.28
CA SER A 96 1.89 -3.34 -5.97
C SER A 96 0.54 -2.79 -6.49
N PHE A 97 -0.12 -1.89 -5.77
CA PHE A 97 -1.28 -1.16 -6.31
C PHE A 97 -0.87 -0.13 -7.37
N ARG A 98 0.39 0.30 -7.35
CA ARG A 98 0.99 1.16 -8.38
C ARG A 98 1.41 0.40 -9.64
N GLN A 99 1.25 -0.91 -9.67
CA GLN A 99 1.44 -1.72 -10.87
C GLN A 99 0.13 -1.73 -11.69
N GLN A 100 0.21 -1.37 -12.97
CA GLN A 100 -0.85 -1.57 -13.95
C GLN A 100 -0.61 -2.89 -14.65
N ARG A 101 -1.67 -3.70 -14.81
CA ARG A 101 -1.58 -5.03 -15.41
C ARG A 101 -2.67 -5.22 -16.46
N LEU A 102 -2.28 -5.68 -17.63
CA LEU A 102 -3.18 -6.12 -18.69
C LEU A 102 -2.83 -7.57 -19.05
N THR A 103 -3.82 -8.45 -19.17
CA THR A 103 -3.61 -9.84 -19.54
C THR A 103 -4.32 -10.13 -20.85
N LEU A 104 -3.58 -10.61 -21.85
CA LEU A 104 -4.12 -11.23 -23.05
C LEU A 104 -4.07 -12.75 -22.88
N HIS A 105 -5.23 -13.38 -22.85
CA HIS A 105 -5.38 -14.82 -22.80
C HIS A 105 -5.74 -15.35 -24.19
N TYR A 106 -5.03 -16.38 -24.61
CA TYR A 106 -5.30 -17.18 -25.79
C TYR A 106 -5.75 -18.57 -25.33
N HIS A 107 -6.88 -19.04 -25.87
CA HIS A 107 -7.44 -20.35 -25.60
C HIS A 107 -7.70 -21.06 -26.93
N SER A 108 -7.13 -22.26 -27.12
CA SER A 108 -7.41 -23.06 -28.31
C SER A 108 -7.65 -24.52 -27.96
N THR A 109 -8.73 -25.09 -28.48
CA THR A 109 -9.05 -26.51 -28.38
C THR A 109 -8.83 -27.19 -29.72
N CYS A 110 -8.41 -28.45 -29.71
CA CYS A 110 -8.10 -29.19 -30.93
C CYS A 110 -8.90 -30.48 -31.11
N ARG A 111 -8.89 -31.35 -30.10
CA ARG A 111 -9.51 -32.67 -30.16
C ARG A 111 -10.12 -33.04 -28.82
N PHE A 112 -11.13 -33.89 -28.91
CA PHE A 112 -11.78 -34.50 -27.77
C PHE A 112 -11.64 -36.02 -27.88
N GLU A 113 -11.15 -36.64 -26.81
CA GLU A 113 -10.99 -38.08 -26.72
C GLU A 113 -11.87 -38.63 -25.61
N GLU A 114 -12.61 -39.70 -25.88
CA GLU A 114 -13.48 -40.36 -24.90
C GLU A 114 -13.41 -41.88 -24.98
N LEU A 115 -13.61 -42.53 -23.83
CA LEU A 115 -13.78 -43.97 -23.74
C LEU A 115 -15.19 -44.37 -24.17
N THR A 116 -15.30 -45.43 -24.96
CA THR A 116 -16.59 -46.05 -25.28
C THR A 116 -17.21 -46.72 -24.05
N MET A 117 -18.54 -46.60 -23.90
CA MET A 117 -19.28 -47.12 -22.74
C MET A 117 -19.18 -48.64 -22.55
N SER A 118 -18.85 -49.39 -23.60
CA SER A 118 -18.63 -50.85 -23.53
C SER A 118 -17.52 -51.24 -22.55
N HIS A 119 -16.57 -50.34 -22.25
CA HIS A 119 -15.45 -50.61 -21.35
C HIS A 119 -15.78 -50.41 -19.88
N LEU A 120 -16.86 -49.69 -19.57
CA LEU A 120 -17.34 -49.54 -18.19
C LEU A 120 -18.07 -50.79 -17.69
N ALA A 121 -18.29 -51.80 -18.54
CA ALA A 121 -18.87 -53.08 -18.14
C ALA A 121 -17.94 -53.79 -17.12
N PRO A 122 -18.49 -54.36 -16.03
CA PRO A 122 -17.68 -55.01 -14.98
C PRO A 122 -16.73 -56.10 -15.51
N GLU A 123 -17.12 -56.78 -16.58
CA GLU A 123 -16.38 -57.85 -17.25
C GLU A 123 -15.03 -57.39 -17.84
N ASN A 124 -14.90 -56.10 -18.14
CA ASN A 124 -13.72 -55.51 -18.75
C ASN A 124 -12.73 -54.92 -17.72
N ILE A 125 -13.09 -54.90 -16.44
CA ILE A 125 -12.28 -54.32 -15.37
C ILE A 125 -11.34 -55.39 -14.80
N ILE A 126 -10.04 -55.20 -15.01
CA ILE A 126 -9.00 -56.19 -14.67
C ILE A 126 -8.48 -55.96 -13.25
N HIS A 127 -8.27 -54.69 -12.88
CA HIS A 127 -7.69 -54.33 -11.59
C HIS A 127 -8.77 -53.94 -10.57
N GLN A 128 -9.51 -54.94 -10.08
CA GLN A 128 -10.59 -54.73 -9.11
C GLN A 128 -10.10 -54.29 -7.71
N LEU A 129 -8.83 -54.58 -7.38
CA LEU A 129 -8.19 -54.17 -6.11
C LEU A 129 -8.22 -52.64 -5.89
N VAL A 130 -8.33 -51.85 -6.98
CA VAL A 130 -8.47 -50.39 -6.91
C VAL A 130 -9.69 -49.98 -6.09
N PHE A 131 -10.77 -50.77 -6.12
CA PHE A 131 -12.00 -50.46 -5.39
C PHE A 131 -11.88 -50.68 -3.89
N ASP A 132 -10.90 -51.46 -3.44
CA ASP A 132 -10.72 -51.80 -2.02
C ASP A 132 -9.67 -50.90 -1.33
N ASN A 133 -8.81 -50.20 -2.07
CA ASN A 133 -7.64 -49.51 -1.53
C ASN A 133 -7.86 -48.05 -1.06
N ASP A 134 -9.08 -47.51 -1.14
CA ASP A 134 -9.42 -46.10 -0.82
C ASP A 134 -8.51 -45.03 -1.50
N THR A 135 -7.83 -45.40 -2.59
CA THR A 135 -6.82 -44.57 -3.25
C THR A 135 -7.39 -43.56 -4.22
N ALA A 136 -8.55 -43.84 -4.81
CA ALA A 136 -9.16 -43.03 -5.86
C ALA A 136 -10.68 -43.01 -5.72
N THR A 137 -11.31 -41.98 -6.27
CA THR A 137 -12.78 -41.83 -6.25
C THR A 137 -13.37 -41.81 -7.65
N HIS A 138 -12.57 -41.45 -8.66
CA HIS A 138 -13.00 -41.30 -10.04
C HIS A 138 -11.95 -41.88 -10.99
N VAL A 139 -12.36 -42.15 -12.22
CA VAL A 139 -11.51 -42.48 -13.37
C VAL A 139 -11.76 -41.48 -14.51
N VAL A 140 -10.71 -41.12 -15.23
CA VAL A 140 -10.78 -40.20 -16.37
C VAL A 140 -11.39 -40.93 -17.58
N THR A 141 -12.54 -40.49 -18.06
CA THR A 141 -13.25 -41.11 -19.19
C THR A 141 -13.26 -40.27 -20.45
N ALA A 142 -13.03 -38.96 -20.34
CA ALA A 142 -12.83 -38.11 -21.51
C ALA A 142 -11.84 -36.97 -21.22
N VAL A 143 -11.15 -36.51 -22.25
CA VAL A 143 -10.19 -35.41 -22.20
C VAL A 143 -10.37 -34.50 -23.41
N LEU A 144 -10.49 -33.21 -23.15
CA LEU A 144 -10.40 -32.15 -24.16
C LEU A 144 -8.97 -31.64 -24.21
N TYR A 145 -8.34 -31.75 -25.36
CA TYR A 145 -6.98 -31.29 -25.59
C TYR A 145 -6.96 -29.94 -26.29
N GLY A 146 -5.91 -29.18 -26.03
CA GLY A 146 -5.67 -27.85 -26.59
C GLY A 146 -4.41 -27.23 -26.01
N ALA A 147 -4.37 -25.90 -25.97
CA ALA A 147 -3.35 -25.14 -25.26
C ALA A 147 -3.89 -23.77 -24.86
N ASP A 148 -3.46 -23.31 -23.69
CA ASP A 148 -3.67 -21.94 -23.24
C ASP A 148 -2.36 -21.15 -23.27
N ALA A 149 -2.47 -19.83 -23.38
CA ALA A 149 -1.38 -18.90 -23.14
C ALA A 149 -1.89 -17.59 -22.53
N CYS A 150 -1.20 -17.10 -21.50
CA CYS A 150 -1.41 -15.82 -20.85
C CYS A 150 -0.18 -14.93 -21.09
N PHE A 151 -0.39 -13.81 -21.77
CA PHE A 151 0.58 -12.72 -21.90
C PHE A 151 0.22 -11.65 -20.87
N VAL A 152 1.04 -11.54 -19.84
CA VAL A 152 0.85 -10.59 -18.73
C VAL A 152 1.70 -9.36 -18.99
N PHE A 153 1.06 -8.23 -19.26
CA PHE A 153 1.70 -6.95 -19.50
C PHE A 153 1.69 -6.11 -18.23
N ASP A 154 2.87 -5.86 -17.67
CA ASP A 154 3.05 -5.13 -16.43
C ASP A 154 3.76 -3.79 -16.65
N ARG A 155 3.21 -2.74 -16.04
CA ARG A 155 3.83 -1.42 -15.95
C ARG A 155 3.85 -0.97 -14.49
N GLU A 156 5.03 -0.73 -13.95
CA GLU A 156 5.18 -0.07 -12.65
C GLU A 156 4.98 1.45 -12.83
N VAL A 157 4.22 2.06 -11.93
CA VAL A 157 3.94 3.50 -11.93
C VAL A 157 4.63 4.14 -10.73
N SER A 158 5.36 5.22 -10.97
CA SER A 158 5.97 6.02 -9.90
C SER A 158 4.94 6.86 -9.15
N SER A 159 5.26 7.34 -7.94
CA SER A 159 4.32 8.16 -7.16
C SER A 159 4.05 9.54 -7.78
N ASP A 160 4.95 10.00 -8.65
CA ASP A 160 4.94 11.37 -9.18
C ASP A 160 4.28 11.44 -10.56
N GLU A 161 3.99 10.28 -11.16
CA GLU A 161 3.25 10.19 -12.42
C GLU A 161 1.79 10.62 -12.27
N ASN A 162 1.30 11.37 -13.27
CA ASN A 162 -0.07 11.84 -13.29
C ASN A 162 -1.05 10.68 -13.54
N LYS A 163 -2.02 10.51 -12.63
CA LYS A 163 -3.02 9.42 -12.69
C LYS A 163 -3.80 9.40 -14.01
N ASN A 164 -4.21 10.56 -14.54
CA ASN A 164 -4.99 10.64 -15.77
C ASN A 164 -4.14 10.26 -16.99
N THR A 165 -2.85 10.63 -17.00
CA THR A 165 -1.92 10.23 -18.06
C THR A 165 -1.69 8.72 -18.03
N VAL A 166 -1.46 8.14 -16.86
CA VAL A 166 -1.32 6.69 -16.68
C VAL A 166 -2.56 5.96 -17.15
N GLU A 167 -3.74 6.41 -16.75
CA GLU A 167 -5.02 5.81 -17.16
C GLU A 167 -5.23 5.89 -18.68
N GLY A 168 -4.93 7.04 -19.30
CA GLY A 168 -5.00 7.21 -20.75
C GLY A 168 -4.06 6.25 -21.50
N GLU A 169 -2.85 6.04 -20.98
CA GLU A 169 -1.88 5.11 -21.56
C GLU A 169 -2.28 3.64 -21.38
N VAL A 170 -2.84 3.27 -20.22
CA VAL A 170 -3.40 1.93 -19.97
C VAL A 170 -4.56 1.65 -20.91
N ASN A 171 -5.48 2.60 -21.08
CA ASN A 171 -6.62 2.45 -21.99
C ASN A 171 -6.16 2.34 -23.45
N ALA A 172 -5.18 3.13 -23.88
CA ALA A 172 -4.61 3.02 -25.23
C ALA A 172 -3.97 1.64 -25.49
N ALA A 173 -3.24 1.10 -24.51
CA ALA A 173 -2.64 -0.23 -24.60
C ALA A 173 -3.71 -1.34 -24.59
N LEU A 174 -4.73 -1.21 -23.72
CA LEU A 174 -5.86 -2.13 -23.62
C LEU A 174 -6.64 -2.19 -24.94
N ASP A 175 -6.98 -1.04 -25.52
CA ASP A 175 -7.67 -0.97 -26.80
C ASP A 175 -6.84 -1.61 -27.90
N LYS A 176 -5.51 -1.40 -27.87
CA LYS A 176 -4.62 -2.03 -28.83
C LYS A 176 -4.61 -3.56 -28.70
N LEU A 177 -4.58 -4.08 -27.48
CA LEU A 177 -4.70 -5.53 -27.23
C LEU A 177 -6.07 -6.07 -27.67
N LYS A 178 -7.15 -5.32 -27.42
CA LYS A 178 -8.48 -5.71 -27.92
C LYS A 178 -8.47 -5.79 -29.44
N PHE A 179 -7.90 -4.85 -30.19
CA PHE A 179 -7.87 -4.93 -31.66
C PHE A 179 -7.11 -6.14 -32.23
N ILE A 180 -6.20 -6.78 -31.47
CA ILE A 180 -5.60 -8.07 -31.85
C ILE A 180 -6.68 -9.13 -32.10
N SER A 181 -7.83 -9.02 -31.41
CA SER A 181 -9.01 -9.87 -31.59
C SER A 181 -9.54 -9.90 -33.02
N VAL A 182 -9.41 -8.78 -33.73
CA VAL A 182 -10.04 -8.54 -35.03
C VAL A 182 -9.05 -8.82 -36.15
N ASP A 183 -7.85 -8.24 -36.07
CA ASP A 183 -6.80 -8.45 -37.07
C ASP A 183 -5.41 -8.11 -36.50
N VAL A 184 -4.54 -9.12 -36.40
CA VAL A 184 -3.18 -8.95 -35.90
C VAL A 184 -2.32 -8.06 -36.81
N LYS A 185 -2.56 -8.02 -38.13
CA LYS A 185 -1.82 -7.14 -39.05
C LYS A 185 -2.17 -5.67 -38.84
N ILE A 186 -3.41 -5.36 -38.45
CA ILE A 186 -3.81 -4.00 -38.05
C ILE A 186 -3.27 -3.66 -36.66
N SER A 187 -3.14 -4.67 -35.77
CA SER A 187 -2.52 -4.48 -34.45
C SER A 187 -1.02 -4.10 -34.51
N LEU A 188 -0.33 -4.35 -35.62
CA LEU A 188 1.05 -3.90 -35.82
C LEU A 188 1.16 -2.41 -36.23
N LYS A 189 0.08 -1.81 -36.76
CA LYS A 189 0.06 -0.38 -37.11
C LYS A 189 -0.35 0.44 -35.88
N MET A 190 0.58 1.16 -35.28
CA MET A 190 0.35 2.02 -34.11
C MET A 190 0.64 3.48 -34.47
N ASN A 191 -0.14 4.40 -33.93
CA ASN A 191 0.27 5.80 -33.89
C ASN A 191 1.33 6.03 -32.79
N ASP A 192 1.99 7.19 -32.80
CA ASP A 192 3.09 7.47 -31.86
C ASP A 192 2.63 7.41 -30.40
N ALA A 193 1.41 7.85 -30.10
CA ALA A 193 0.86 7.81 -28.74
C ALA A 193 0.66 6.38 -28.23
N GLN A 194 0.10 5.49 -29.06
CA GLN A 194 -0.07 4.07 -28.75
C GLN A 194 1.27 3.37 -28.60
N LYS A 195 2.23 3.68 -29.47
CA LYS A 195 3.59 3.13 -29.41
C LYS A 195 4.27 3.50 -28.09
N ASN A 196 4.21 4.77 -27.71
CA ASN A 196 4.74 5.25 -26.42
C ASN A 196 4.05 4.57 -25.23
N ALA A 197 2.74 4.34 -25.30
CA ALA A 197 2.01 3.67 -24.24
C ALA A 197 2.45 2.20 -24.06
N VAL A 198 2.49 1.40 -25.14
CA VAL A 198 2.84 -0.03 -25.05
C VAL A 198 4.31 -0.28 -24.71
N GLN A 199 5.21 0.64 -25.07
CA GLN A 199 6.63 0.55 -24.74
C GLN A 199 6.93 0.65 -23.23
N LYS A 200 5.98 1.18 -22.43
CA LYS A 200 6.09 1.23 -20.97
C LYS A 200 5.72 -0.08 -20.28
N PHE A 201 5.17 -1.05 -21.02
CA PHE A 201 4.81 -2.35 -20.49
C PHE A 201 5.89 -3.40 -20.77
N THR A 202 6.19 -4.18 -19.74
CA THR A 202 6.96 -5.43 -19.85
C THR A 202 6.00 -6.59 -20.06
N CYS A 203 6.42 -7.65 -20.75
CA CYS A 203 5.61 -8.85 -20.94
C CYS A 203 6.21 -10.03 -20.18
N THR A 204 5.36 -10.78 -19.48
CA THR A 204 5.66 -12.10 -18.93
C THR A 204 4.73 -13.12 -19.56
N PHE A 205 5.30 -14.22 -20.06
CA PHE A 205 4.55 -15.26 -20.76
C PHE A 205 4.38 -16.51 -19.90
N TYR A 206 3.14 -17.00 -19.81
CA TYR A 206 2.78 -18.30 -19.27
C TYR A 206 1.99 -19.06 -20.33
N GLY A 207 2.48 -20.19 -20.83
CA GLY A 207 1.74 -20.92 -21.85
C GLY A 207 2.12 -22.39 -21.92
N ASP A 208 1.28 -23.14 -22.61
CA ASP A 208 1.48 -24.58 -22.84
C ASP A 208 2.32 -24.86 -24.11
N PHE A 209 3.01 -23.84 -24.61
CA PHE A 209 3.78 -23.88 -25.85
C PHE A 209 5.28 -23.93 -25.55
N GLN A 210 6.00 -24.72 -26.35
CA GLN A 210 7.46 -24.70 -26.33
C GLN A 210 7.96 -23.55 -27.21
N LEU A 211 8.48 -22.50 -26.58
CA LEU A 211 9.08 -21.36 -27.26
C LEU A 211 10.62 -21.43 -27.21
N PRO A 212 11.32 -21.00 -28.27
CA PRO A 212 12.79 -20.85 -28.20
C PRO A 212 13.20 -19.74 -27.23
N SER A 213 12.40 -18.68 -27.12
CA SER A 213 12.57 -17.57 -26.20
C SER A 213 11.23 -16.98 -25.82
N ASN A 214 11.03 -16.68 -24.53
CA ASN A 214 9.80 -16.05 -24.07
C ASN A 214 9.76 -14.56 -24.48
N PRO A 215 8.58 -14.02 -24.84
CA PRO A 215 8.44 -12.60 -25.14
C PRO A 215 8.60 -11.75 -23.87
N THR A 216 9.31 -10.63 -23.98
CA THR A 216 9.58 -9.71 -22.86
C THR A 216 8.96 -8.33 -23.03
N ASN A 217 8.41 -8.03 -24.21
CA ASN A 217 7.80 -6.76 -24.56
C ASN A 217 6.58 -6.98 -25.47
N PHE A 218 5.88 -5.89 -25.80
CA PHE A 218 4.66 -5.93 -26.61
C PHE A 218 4.86 -6.47 -28.03
N GLU A 219 5.91 -6.06 -28.72
CA GLU A 219 6.16 -6.46 -30.12
C GLU A 219 6.49 -7.95 -30.22
N ASP A 220 7.29 -8.47 -29.29
CA ASP A 220 7.62 -9.89 -29.25
C ASP A 220 6.40 -10.73 -28.87
N ALA A 221 5.55 -10.23 -27.97
CA ALA A 221 4.29 -10.88 -27.63
C ALA A 221 3.37 -11.01 -28.86
N LEU A 222 3.27 -9.97 -29.70
CA LEU A 222 2.50 -10.04 -30.95
C LEU A 222 3.03 -11.08 -31.93
N LYS A 223 4.36 -11.17 -32.11
CA LYS A 223 4.98 -12.18 -32.97
C LYS A 223 4.65 -13.58 -32.49
N VAL A 224 4.87 -13.84 -31.19
CA VAL A 224 4.54 -15.13 -30.58
C VAL A 224 3.06 -15.43 -30.74
N PHE A 225 2.17 -14.45 -30.49
CA PHE A 225 0.73 -14.61 -30.67
C PHE A 225 0.35 -15.04 -32.09
N THR A 226 0.98 -14.47 -33.14
CA THR A 226 0.72 -14.89 -34.53
C THR A 226 1.16 -16.31 -34.84
N ASP A 227 2.13 -16.83 -34.11
CA ASP A 227 2.68 -18.17 -34.34
C ASP A 227 2.04 -19.25 -33.47
N LEU A 228 1.35 -18.90 -32.37
CA LEU A 228 0.67 -19.85 -31.47
C LEU A 228 -0.12 -20.95 -32.20
N PRO A 229 -0.96 -20.67 -33.23
CA PRO A 229 -1.71 -21.71 -33.90
C PRO A 229 -0.83 -22.76 -34.61
N LYS A 230 0.39 -22.37 -35.05
CA LYS A 230 1.35 -23.24 -35.74
C LYS A 230 2.18 -24.07 -34.75
N LEU A 231 2.33 -23.59 -33.52
CA LEU A 231 3.18 -24.20 -32.50
C LEU A 231 2.59 -25.47 -31.86
N LEU A 232 1.36 -25.84 -32.19
CA LEU A 232 0.76 -27.11 -31.75
C LEU A 232 1.25 -28.34 -32.55
N GLY A 233 1.96 -28.13 -33.66
CA GLY A 233 2.34 -29.17 -34.61
C GLY A 233 1.29 -29.41 -35.70
N GLU A 234 1.69 -30.02 -36.82
CA GLU A 234 0.81 -30.23 -37.98
C GLU A 234 -0.40 -31.11 -37.65
N LYS A 235 -0.21 -32.07 -36.74
CA LYS A 235 -1.27 -32.97 -36.25
C LYS A 235 -1.76 -32.57 -34.87
N LYS A 236 -1.36 -31.39 -34.37
CA LYS A 236 -1.67 -30.87 -33.04
C LYS A 236 -1.19 -31.80 -31.92
N GLU A 237 -0.10 -32.52 -32.16
CA GLU A 237 0.49 -33.53 -31.29
C GLU A 237 1.07 -32.97 -29.99
N LEU A 238 1.37 -31.66 -29.94
CA LEU A 238 1.88 -30.97 -28.75
C LEU A 238 0.77 -30.43 -27.85
N ALA A 239 -0.51 -30.68 -28.20
CA ALA A 239 -1.63 -30.23 -27.39
C ALA A 239 -1.68 -30.95 -26.03
N VAL A 240 -1.94 -30.20 -24.97
CA VAL A 240 -2.04 -30.69 -23.60
C VAL A 240 -3.51 -30.86 -23.17
N PRO A 241 -3.80 -31.67 -22.14
CA PRO A 241 -5.13 -31.71 -21.54
C PRO A 241 -5.52 -30.31 -21.01
N LEU A 242 -6.69 -29.82 -21.39
CA LEU A 242 -7.27 -28.58 -20.85
C LEU A 242 -8.41 -28.86 -19.86
N ARG A 243 -9.29 -29.80 -20.22
CA ARG A 243 -10.44 -30.20 -19.41
C ARG A 243 -10.63 -31.70 -19.43
N VAL A 244 -11.05 -32.27 -18.30
CA VAL A 244 -11.26 -33.71 -18.16
C VAL A 244 -12.62 -34.02 -17.58
N TRP A 245 -13.16 -35.17 -17.99
CA TRP A 245 -14.41 -35.72 -17.48
C TRP A 245 -14.08 -36.93 -16.63
N LEU A 246 -14.62 -36.91 -15.42
CA LEU A 246 -14.35 -37.88 -14.39
C LEU A 246 -15.61 -38.72 -14.17
N TYR A 247 -15.47 -40.04 -14.27
CA TYR A 247 -16.54 -40.98 -13.97
C TYR A 247 -16.36 -41.55 -12.56
N PRO A 248 -17.39 -41.48 -11.71
CA PRO A 248 -17.31 -41.97 -10.33
C PRO A 248 -17.13 -43.49 -10.25
N LEU A 249 -16.18 -43.94 -9.44
CA LEU A 249 -15.88 -45.37 -9.27
C LEU A 249 -17.00 -46.13 -8.53
N ASP A 250 -17.76 -45.46 -7.65
CA ASP A 250 -18.88 -46.07 -6.92
C ASP A 250 -20.02 -46.53 -7.85
N LYS A 251 -20.07 -45.99 -9.07
CA LYS A 251 -21.01 -46.44 -10.12
C LYS A 251 -20.52 -47.67 -10.87
N LEU A 252 -19.22 -47.95 -10.84
CA LEU A 252 -18.65 -49.18 -11.40
C LEU A 252 -18.69 -50.31 -10.37
N HIS A 253 -18.41 -50.00 -9.10
CA HIS A 253 -18.38 -50.98 -8.04
C HIS A 253 -18.77 -50.36 -6.69
N SER A 254 -19.72 -50.95 -5.97
CA SER A 254 -20.31 -50.37 -4.74
C SER A 254 -19.32 -50.17 -3.57
N ARG A 255 -18.27 -50.99 -3.50
CA ARG A 255 -17.18 -50.86 -2.51
C ARG A 255 -16.23 -49.69 -2.77
N ALA A 256 -16.25 -49.11 -3.97
CA ALA A 256 -15.31 -48.06 -4.33
C ALA A 256 -15.52 -46.78 -3.50
N SER A 257 -14.42 -46.11 -3.22
CA SER A 257 -14.46 -44.82 -2.54
C SER A 257 -15.16 -43.76 -3.36
N LYS A 258 -15.84 -42.85 -2.67
CA LYS A 258 -16.68 -41.81 -3.28
C LYS A 258 -16.37 -40.43 -2.73
N LEU A 259 -16.61 -39.42 -3.57
CA LEU A 259 -16.74 -38.05 -3.10
C LEU A 259 -18.07 -37.95 -2.35
N GLN A 260 -18.03 -37.67 -1.06
CA GLN A 260 -19.21 -37.73 -0.19
C GLN A 260 -19.94 -36.40 -0.12
N LYS A 261 -19.17 -35.30 -0.06
CA LYS A 261 -19.68 -33.95 0.12
C LYS A 261 -18.94 -32.99 -0.80
N ASP A 262 -19.71 -32.09 -1.39
CA ASP A 262 -19.16 -30.87 -1.98
C ASP A 262 -19.18 -29.74 -0.95
N ILE A 263 -18.43 -28.68 -1.20
CA ILE A 263 -18.37 -27.51 -0.34
C ILE A 263 -19.30 -26.43 -0.90
N SER A 264 -20.07 -25.81 -0.02
CA SER A 264 -21.01 -24.75 -0.37
C SER A 264 -20.31 -23.55 -1.03
N MET A 265 -21.01 -22.95 -1.98
CA MET A 265 -20.51 -21.79 -2.72
C MET A 265 -20.22 -20.59 -1.82
N ASP A 266 -21.00 -20.41 -0.75
CA ASP A 266 -20.81 -19.31 0.19
C ASP A 266 -19.44 -19.39 0.88
N LEU A 267 -19.03 -20.59 1.33
CA LEU A 267 -17.71 -20.79 1.94
C LEU A 267 -16.57 -20.66 0.93
N ILE A 268 -16.81 -21.03 -0.33
CA ILE A 268 -15.83 -20.83 -1.40
C ILE A 268 -15.56 -19.34 -1.58
N LEU A 269 -16.61 -18.53 -1.70
CA LEU A 269 -16.52 -17.08 -1.87
C LEU A 269 -15.92 -16.40 -0.64
N GLU A 270 -16.29 -16.83 0.56
CA GLU A 270 -15.73 -16.28 1.80
C GLU A 270 -14.23 -16.60 1.94
N THR A 271 -13.81 -17.82 1.65
CA THR A 271 -12.39 -18.21 1.66
C THR A 271 -11.58 -17.40 0.65
N GLU A 272 -12.10 -17.23 -0.57
CA GLU A 272 -11.48 -16.38 -1.60
C GLU A 272 -11.33 -14.94 -1.10
N SER A 273 -12.41 -14.37 -0.57
CA SER A 273 -12.48 -13.03 0.01
C SER A 273 -11.43 -12.81 1.11
N VAL A 274 -11.22 -13.80 1.99
CA VAL A 274 -10.16 -13.77 3.01
C VAL A 274 -8.77 -13.72 2.38
N VAL A 275 -8.46 -14.63 1.45
CA VAL A 275 -7.15 -14.69 0.79
C VAL A 275 -6.85 -13.40 0.01
N GLU A 276 -7.84 -12.86 -0.70
CA GLU A 276 -7.73 -11.61 -1.45
C GLU A 276 -7.44 -10.41 -0.53
N SER A 277 -8.04 -10.38 0.66
CA SER A 277 -7.80 -9.32 1.64
C SER A 277 -6.37 -9.33 2.19
N LEU A 278 -5.81 -10.52 2.41
CA LEU A 278 -4.41 -10.69 2.84
C LEU A 278 -3.44 -10.27 1.74
N ASN A 279 -3.71 -10.66 0.49
CA ASN A 279 -2.93 -10.22 -0.68
C ASN A 279 -2.97 -8.69 -0.84
N THR A 280 -4.16 -8.10 -0.67
CA THR A 280 -4.34 -6.64 -0.69
C THR A 280 -3.51 -5.94 0.39
N ALA A 281 -3.51 -6.48 1.62
CA ALA A 281 -2.70 -5.91 2.70
C ALA A 281 -1.20 -5.99 2.39
N GLU A 282 -0.71 -7.11 1.87
CA GLU A 282 0.69 -7.28 1.47
C GLU A 282 1.10 -6.32 0.34
N MET A 283 0.23 -6.11 -0.66
CA MET A 283 0.46 -5.16 -1.76
C MET A 283 0.55 -3.71 -1.25
N ARG A 284 -0.40 -3.26 -0.41
CA ARG A 284 -0.36 -1.90 0.17
C ARG A 284 0.87 -1.67 1.04
N CYS A 285 1.26 -2.66 1.84
CA CYS A 285 2.52 -2.59 2.58
C CYS A 285 3.73 -2.46 1.65
N ARG A 286 3.76 -3.18 0.51
CA ARG A 286 4.86 -3.08 -0.45
C ARG A 286 4.96 -1.68 -1.05
N ASP A 287 3.83 -1.05 -1.34
CA ASP A 287 3.80 0.31 -1.88
C ASP A 287 4.28 1.33 -0.86
N LEU A 288 3.82 1.20 0.39
CA LEU A 288 4.26 2.03 1.50
C LEU A 288 5.77 1.92 1.77
N LEU A 289 6.34 0.73 1.64
CA LEU A 289 7.80 0.52 1.80
C LEU A 289 8.62 1.25 0.74
N LYS A 290 8.03 1.60 -0.42
CA LYS A 290 8.69 2.40 -1.47
C LYS A 290 8.57 3.91 -1.24
N ASP A 291 7.79 4.36 -0.26
CA ASP A 291 7.63 5.79 0.00
C ASP A 291 8.86 6.39 0.68
N SER A 292 9.03 7.70 0.52
CA SER A 292 10.18 8.42 1.08
C SER A 292 10.29 8.33 2.60
N PRO A 293 9.23 8.33 3.42
CA PRO A 293 9.37 8.15 4.87
C PRO A 293 9.93 6.79 5.24
N ALA A 294 9.49 5.71 4.59
CA ALA A 294 10.03 4.36 4.83
C ALA A 294 11.49 4.28 4.39
N SER A 295 11.84 4.90 3.26
CA SER A 295 13.25 4.94 2.82
C SER A 295 14.15 5.79 3.73
N SER A 296 13.58 6.78 4.44
CA SER A 296 14.33 7.71 5.29
C SER A 296 14.45 7.25 6.75
N PHE A 297 13.46 6.50 7.25
CA PHE A 297 13.35 6.17 8.67
C PHE A 297 13.17 4.66 8.88
N THR A 298 14.21 4.02 9.41
CA THR A 298 14.27 2.57 9.68
C THR A 298 13.11 2.09 10.54
N ALA A 299 12.78 2.80 11.62
CA ALA A 299 11.66 2.46 12.49
C ALA A 299 10.31 2.40 11.75
N PHE A 300 10.06 3.35 10.84
CA PHE A 300 8.83 3.39 10.04
C PHE A 300 8.82 2.24 9.01
N HIS A 301 9.95 2.01 8.35
CA HIS A 301 10.14 0.88 7.44
C HIS A 301 9.88 -0.47 8.11
N ASP A 302 10.53 -0.73 9.25
CA ASP A 302 10.51 -2.02 9.92
C ASP A 302 9.12 -2.40 10.42
N THR A 303 8.35 -1.40 10.88
CA THR A 303 6.95 -1.56 11.26
C THR A 303 6.10 -2.05 10.09
N ILE A 304 6.24 -1.45 8.91
CA ILE A 304 5.51 -1.85 7.69
C ILE A 304 5.98 -3.20 7.17
N LEU A 305 7.30 -3.45 7.20
CA LEU A 305 7.89 -4.72 6.82
C LEU A 305 7.37 -5.86 7.71
N GLN A 306 7.26 -5.61 9.02
CA GLN A 306 6.73 -6.57 9.97
C GLN A 306 5.26 -6.90 9.68
N MET A 307 4.40 -5.91 9.42
CA MET A 307 3.01 -6.13 9.01
C MET A 307 2.93 -7.04 7.78
N LYS A 308 3.69 -6.70 6.73
CA LYS A 308 3.75 -7.49 5.49
C LYS A 308 4.17 -8.94 5.76
N GLN A 309 5.22 -9.15 6.55
CA GLN A 309 5.71 -10.48 6.89
C GLN A 309 4.70 -11.27 7.73
N ASN A 310 3.99 -10.61 8.64
CA ASN A 310 2.94 -11.24 9.45
C ASN A 310 1.79 -11.73 8.56
N CYS A 311 1.29 -10.89 7.65
CA CYS A 311 0.24 -11.28 6.69
C CYS A 311 0.67 -12.48 5.84
N TYR A 312 1.90 -12.47 5.32
CA TYR A 312 2.44 -13.59 4.54
C TYR A 312 2.49 -14.89 5.36
N LYS A 313 3.02 -14.84 6.58
CA LYS A 313 3.09 -16.00 7.49
C LYS A 313 1.70 -16.53 7.85
N TYR A 314 0.76 -15.64 8.13
CA TYR A 314 -0.62 -16.01 8.43
C TYR A 314 -1.29 -16.68 7.22
N LYS A 315 -1.14 -16.11 6.01
CA LYS A 315 -1.64 -16.69 4.76
C LYS A 315 -1.12 -18.10 4.53
N LEU A 316 0.17 -18.35 4.74
CA LEU A 316 0.74 -19.70 4.64
C LEU A 316 0.11 -20.68 5.66
N LYS A 317 -0.11 -20.24 6.90
CA LYS A 317 -0.77 -21.05 7.94
C LYS A 317 -2.22 -21.36 7.56
N LEU A 318 -2.94 -20.37 7.02
CA LEU A 318 -4.30 -20.52 6.53
C LEU A 318 -4.37 -21.51 5.36
N THR A 319 -3.55 -21.32 4.32
CA THR A 319 -3.46 -22.23 3.16
C THR A 319 -3.18 -23.67 3.61
N LYS A 320 -2.23 -23.89 4.53
CA LYS A 320 -1.92 -25.22 5.04
C LYS A 320 -3.09 -25.86 5.79
N ARG A 321 -3.80 -25.09 6.63
CA ARG A 321 -4.99 -25.59 7.35
C ARG A 321 -6.13 -25.89 6.38
N LEU A 322 -6.40 -24.99 5.45
CA LEU A 322 -7.39 -25.18 4.39
C LEU A 322 -7.10 -26.47 3.61
N GLY A 323 -5.89 -26.65 3.08
CA GLY A 323 -5.49 -27.86 2.37
C GLY A 323 -5.63 -29.14 3.19
N SER A 324 -5.49 -29.09 4.52
CA SER A 324 -5.73 -30.25 5.39
C SER A 324 -7.21 -30.53 5.67
N LEU A 325 -8.08 -29.51 5.66
CA LEU A 325 -9.51 -29.67 5.93
C LEU A 325 -10.26 -30.18 4.70
N LEU A 326 -9.95 -29.67 3.50
CA LEU A 326 -10.71 -29.98 2.28
C LEU A 326 -10.86 -31.48 2.02
N PRO A 327 -9.80 -32.33 2.08
CA PRO A 327 -9.93 -33.76 1.84
C PRO A 327 -10.78 -34.47 2.89
N ASN A 328 -10.68 -34.04 4.15
CA ASN A 328 -11.44 -34.63 5.25
C ASN A 328 -12.94 -34.30 5.16
N ILE A 329 -13.28 -33.07 4.75
CA ILE A 329 -14.67 -32.66 4.53
C ILE A 329 -15.27 -33.43 3.35
N ARG A 330 -14.56 -33.45 2.22
CA ARG A 330 -14.98 -34.15 1.00
C ARG A 330 -15.10 -35.66 1.17
N GLY A 331 -14.32 -36.23 2.08
CA GLY A 331 -14.35 -37.64 2.48
C GLY A 331 -15.35 -37.98 3.60
N ASP A 332 -16.13 -37.01 4.09
CA ASP A 332 -17.07 -37.15 5.22
C ASP A 332 -16.44 -37.56 6.56
N VAL A 333 -15.14 -37.33 6.71
CA VAL A 333 -14.40 -37.49 7.98
C VAL A 333 -14.69 -36.29 8.90
N MET A 334 -14.84 -35.11 8.31
CA MET A 334 -15.19 -33.87 9.01
C MET A 334 -16.43 -33.24 8.40
N LYS A 335 -17.18 -32.51 9.22
CA LYS A 335 -18.29 -31.69 8.74
C LYS A 335 -17.77 -30.39 8.15
N GLU A 336 -18.53 -29.83 7.23
CA GLU A 336 -18.26 -28.53 6.62
C GLU A 336 -18.21 -27.37 7.64
N THR A 337 -18.77 -27.57 8.85
CA THR A 337 -18.61 -26.65 9.99
C THR A 337 -17.14 -26.42 10.36
N ALA A 338 -16.24 -27.37 10.10
CA ALA A 338 -14.81 -27.17 10.35
C ALA A 338 -14.18 -26.06 9.47
N LEU A 339 -14.70 -25.86 8.25
CA LEU A 339 -14.28 -24.73 7.41
C LEU A 339 -14.89 -23.41 7.90
N ASN A 340 -16.14 -23.42 8.36
CA ASN A 340 -16.76 -22.27 9.03
C ASN A 340 -15.96 -21.84 10.26
N GLU A 341 -15.57 -22.80 11.11
CA GLU A 341 -14.74 -22.55 12.29
C GLU A 341 -13.40 -21.91 11.91
N LEU A 342 -12.74 -22.36 10.82
CA LEU A 342 -11.50 -21.74 10.34
C LEU A 342 -11.71 -20.28 9.87
N LEU A 343 -12.83 -19.98 9.22
CA LEU A 343 -13.17 -18.63 8.77
C LEU A 343 -13.54 -17.74 9.97
N GLN A 344 -14.28 -18.27 10.95
CA GLN A 344 -14.58 -17.57 12.20
C GLN A 344 -13.31 -17.28 13.01
N GLU A 345 -12.39 -18.26 13.12
CA GLU A 345 -11.07 -18.05 13.73
C GLU A 345 -10.30 -16.91 13.04
N HIS A 346 -10.46 -16.73 11.72
CA HIS A 346 -9.88 -15.60 11.00
C HIS A 346 -10.55 -14.26 11.36
N GLU A 347 -11.88 -14.20 11.40
CA GLU A 347 -12.61 -12.98 11.75
C GLU A 347 -12.37 -12.53 13.20
N GLU A 348 -12.10 -13.47 14.10
CA GLU A 348 -11.72 -13.20 15.49
C GLU A 348 -10.22 -12.87 15.66
N SER A 349 -9.41 -13.12 14.63
CA SER A 349 -7.97 -12.89 14.66
C SER A 349 -7.58 -11.42 14.40
N PRO A 350 -6.38 -10.98 14.80
CA PRO A 350 -5.83 -9.67 14.44
C PRO A 350 -5.45 -9.55 12.94
N PHE A 351 -5.87 -10.51 12.11
CA PHE A 351 -5.72 -10.49 10.65
C PHE A 351 -7.05 -10.26 9.92
N ARG A 352 -8.17 -10.06 10.63
CA ARG A 352 -9.45 -9.77 10.00
C ARG A 352 -9.36 -8.53 9.10
N ARG A 353 -10.16 -8.55 8.03
CA ARG A 353 -10.10 -7.53 6.97
C ARG A 353 -10.20 -6.10 7.48
N SER A 354 -11.11 -5.84 8.42
CA SER A 354 -11.38 -4.49 8.95
C SER A 354 -10.18 -3.89 9.67
N ASP A 355 -9.51 -4.67 10.54
CA ASP A 355 -8.35 -4.19 11.30
C ASP A 355 -7.15 -3.93 10.38
N LEU A 356 -6.89 -4.82 9.42
CA LEU A 356 -5.84 -4.61 8.41
C LEU A 356 -6.11 -3.36 7.58
N ALA A 357 -7.36 -3.15 7.15
CA ALA A 357 -7.74 -1.98 6.37
C ALA A 357 -7.64 -0.67 7.17
N GLU A 358 -8.08 -0.66 8.43
CA GLU A 358 -7.98 0.50 9.34
C GLU A 358 -6.50 0.84 9.62
N TRP A 359 -5.67 -0.16 9.92
CA TRP A 359 -4.24 0.02 10.13
C TRP A 359 -3.52 0.60 8.91
N LEU A 360 -3.76 0.02 7.72
CA LEU A 360 -3.13 0.48 6.47
C LEU A 360 -3.53 1.92 6.15
N LYS A 361 -4.81 2.26 6.35
CA LYS A 361 -5.32 3.61 6.12
C LYS A 361 -4.63 4.65 7.01
N GLU A 362 -4.46 4.35 8.29
CA GLU A 362 -3.75 5.26 9.21
C GLU A 362 -2.26 5.36 8.86
N ARG A 363 -1.60 4.24 8.51
CA ARG A 363 -0.18 4.27 8.11
C ARG A 363 0.07 4.99 6.79
N GLU A 364 -0.83 4.89 5.81
CA GLU A 364 -0.79 5.69 4.59
C GLU A 364 -0.95 7.18 4.87
N ARG A 365 -1.91 7.53 5.73
CA ARG A 365 -2.09 8.92 6.17
C ARG A 365 -0.85 9.47 6.88
N GLU A 366 -0.24 8.67 7.75
CA GLU A 366 1.01 9.01 8.42
C GLU A 366 2.14 9.24 7.42
N SER A 367 2.31 8.33 6.45
CA SER A 367 3.30 8.43 5.38
C SER A 367 3.16 9.76 4.62
N GLU A 368 1.94 10.13 4.19
CA GLU A 368 1.69 11.35 3.44
C GLU A 368 2.03 12.63 4.23
N ILE A 369 1.68 12.67 5.52
CA ILE A 369 1.98 13.82 6.37
C ILE A 369 3.50 13.94 6.58
N VAL A 370 4.17 12.84 6.90
CA VAL A 370 5.62 12.82 7.11
C VAL A 370 6.35 13.18 5.81
N LYS A 371 5.91 12.65 4.67
CA LYS A 371 6.43 12.99 3.34
C LYS A 371 6.32 14.49 3.05
N SER A 372 5.20 15.11 3.38
CA SER A 372 4.99 16.56 3.23
C SER A 372 5.91 17.39 4.12
N VAL A 373 6.13 16.97 5.36
CA VAL A 373 7.06 17.65 6.30
C VAL A 373 8.50 17.48 5.84
N LEU A 374 8.90 16.26 5.45
CA LEU A 374 10.23 15.95 4.91
C LEU A 374 10.57 16.80 3.69
N ARG A 375 9.64 16.92 2.73
CA ARG A 375 9.85 17.77 1.55
C ARG A 375 10.14 19.21 1.97
N GLN A 376 9.33 19.77 2.86
CA GLN A 376 9.51 21.13 3.35
C GLN A 376 10.81 21.38 4.12
N LEU A 377 11.33 20.36 4.82
CA LEU A 377 12.61 20.45 5.52
C LEU A 377 13.78 20.39 4.53
N LYS A 378 13.71 19.52 3.52
CA LYS A 378 14.69 19.43 2.43
C LYS A 378 14.73 20.72 1.61
N ASP A 379 13.57 21.27 1.27
CA ASP A 379 13.45 22.54 0.54
C ASP A 379 14.08 23.71 1.31
N ALA A 380 14.11 23.63 2.65
CA ALA A 380 14.77 24.60 3.52
C ALA A 380 16.28 24.35 3.66
N GLY A 381 16.83 23.26 3.13
CA GLY A 381 18.27 22.94 3.19
C GLY A 381 18.66 21.93 4.27
N ALA A 382 17.72 21.32 4.98
CA ALA A 382 18.03 20.29 5.98
C ALA A 382 18.36 18.94 5.33
N GLN A 383 19.37 18.26 5.86
CA GLN A 383 19.79 16.93 5.40
C GLN A 383 19.05 15.83 6.20
N VAL A 384 18.70 14.73 5.55
CA VAL A 384 18.13 13.57 6.25
C VAL A 384 19.30 12.69 6.69
N GLU A 385 19.54 12.57 7.99
CA GLU A 385 20.61 11.74 8.53
C GLU A 385 20.09 10.82 9.62
N VAL A 386 20.47 9.56 9.53
CA VAL A 386 20.03 8.50 10.45
C VAL A 386 21.10 8.25 11.50
N ASN A 387 22.37 8.57 11.21
CA ASN A 387 23.49 8.37 12.12
C ASN A 387 24.01 9.70 12.70
N ILE A 388 23.33 10.17 13.75
CA ILE A 388 23.70 11.38 14.49
C ILE A 388 25.09 11.22 15.12
N ASP A 389 25.43 10.02 15.63
CA ASP A 389 26.71 9.77 16.31
C ASP A 389 27.91 9.97 15.37
N LEU A 390 27.78 9.66 14.08
CA LEU A 390 28.83 9.94 13.09
C LEU A 390 29.02 11.44 12.84
N ILE A 391 27.93 12.22 12.82
CA ILE A 391 28.01 13.68 12.64
C ILE A 391 28.68 14.33 13.85
N LEU A 392 28.33 13.89 15.06
CA LEU A 392 28.89 14.46 16.29
C LEU A 392 30.41 14.25 16.41
N MET A 393 30.97 13.27 15.68
CA MET A 393 32.41 13.01 15.62
C MET A 393 33.14 13.89 14.59
N ASP A 394 32.42 14.65 13.77
CA ASP A 394 32.98 15.57 12.79
C ASP A 394 33.31 16.92 13.45
N LEU A 395 34.62 17.19 13.61
CA LEU A 395 35.13 18.39 14.26
C LEU A 395 34.90 19.68 13.43
N GLU A 396 34.47 19.57 12.16
CA GLU A 396 34.11 20.72 11.34
C GLU A 396 32.68 21.21 11.62
N VAL A 397 31.86 20.41 12.31
CA VAL A 397 30.49 20.76 12.70
C VAL A 397 30.52 21.54 14.02
N GLY A 398 30.00 22.77 14.00
CA GLY A 398 29.84 23.59 15.20
C GLY A 398 28.66 23.13 16.04
N ASN A 399 27.47 23.67 15.79
CA ASN A 399 26.23 23.20 16.44
C ASN A 399 25.41 22.34 15.49
N LEU A 400 24.84 21.24 16.00
CA LEU A 400 23.92 20.38 15.26
C LEU A 400 22.48 20.64 15.72
N VAL A 401 21.63 21.10 14.78
CA VAL A 401 20.21 21.33 15.03
C VAL A 401 19.40 20.26 14.31
N CYS A 402 18.69 19.44 15.07
CA CYS A 402 17.98 18.28 14.54
C CYS A 402 16.46 18.42 14.70
N PHE A 403 15.73 18.36 13.59
CA PHE A 403 14.30 18.13 13.60
C PHE A 403 14.04 16.63 13.84
N MET A 404 13.62 16.28 15.05
CA MET A 404 13.38 14.90 15.46
C MET A 404 11.91 14.54 15.33
N PHE A 405 11.60 13.49 14.55
CA PHE A 405 10.32 12.81 14.66
C PHE A 405 10.33 11.86 15.86
N THR A 406 9.39 12.05 16.78
CA THR A 406 9.42 11.38 18.10
C THR A 406 8.40 10.27 18.27
N SER A 407 7.46 10.15 17.33
CA SER A 407 6.32 9.24 17.43
C SER A 407 6.23 8.18 16.33
N LEU A 408 7.13 8.17 15.35
CA LEU A 408 7.11 7.20 14.24
C LEU A 408 7.26 5.75 14.71
N ASN A 409 7.95 5.53 15.84
CA ASN A 409 8.26 4.21 16.40
C ASN A 409 7.34 3.81 17.57
N TRP A 410 6.24 4.54 17.82
CA TRP A 410 5.36 4.18 18.95
C TRP A 410 4.82 2.76 18.80
N SER A 411 4.86 2.00 19.89
CA SER A 411 4.49 0.58 19.93
C SER A 411 3.13 0.32 19.28
N ASP A 412 3.09 -0.62 18.34
CA ASP A 412 1.89 -0.94 17.58
C ASP A 412 1.16 -2.15 18.20
N MET A 413 -0.01 -1.90 18.79
CA MET A 413 -0.77 -2.94 19.49
C MET A 413 -1.23 -4.06 18.56
N LEU A 414 -1.58 -3.74 17.31
CA LEU A 414 -2.02 -4.75 16.34
C LEU A 414 -0.87 -5.69 15.98
N LEU A 415 0.33 -5.15 15.74
CA LEU A 415 1.52 -5.96 15.45
C LEU A 415 1.89 -6.89 16.62
N LEU A 416 1.73 -6.44 17.87
CA LEU A 416 1.94 -7.27 19.06
C LEU A 416 0.92 -8.43 19.12
N GLN A 417 -0.35 -8.14 18.89
CA GLN A 417 -1.41 -9.16 18.83
C GLN A 417 -1.16 -10.18 17.71
N GLN A 418 -0.76 -9.72 16.52
CA GLN A 418 -0.40 -10.59 15.40
C GLN A 418 0.78 -11.49 15.72
N LYS A 419 1.83 -10.94 16.37
CA LYS A 419 2.99 -11.73 16.80
C LYS A 419 2.58 -12.83 17.80
N ALA A 420 1.68 -12.54 18.73
CA ALA A 420 1.13 -13.52 19.66
C ALA A 420 0.33 -14.62 18.92
N CYS A 421 -0.54 -14.23 17.98
CA CYS A 421 -1.35 -15.15 17.16
C CYS A 421 -0.50 -16.09 16.27
N LEU A 422 0.63 -15.59 15.76
CA LEU A 422 1.56 -16.37 14.95
C LEU A 422 2.50 -17.28 15.78
N SER A 423 2.56 -17.09 17.09
CA SER A 423 3.46 -17.86 17.95
C SER A 423 3.00 -19.31 18.12
N PRO A 424 3.92 -20.31 18.14
CA PRO A 424 3.55 -21.72 18.28
C PRO A 424 2.86 -22.08 19.61
N SER A 425 3.01 -21.23 20.64
CA SER A 425 2.51 -21.44 22.01
C SER A 425 1.08 -20.92 22.22
N ALA A 426 0.42 -20.36 21.20
CA ALA A 426 -0.97 -19.92 21.27
C ALA A 426 -1.94 -21.12 21.25
N LYS A 427 -1.86 -21.99 22.27
CA LYS A 427 -2.91 -22.96 22.59
C LYS A 427 -3.58 -22.49 23.88
N GLY A 428 -4.84 -22.08 23.76
CA GLY A 428 -5.78 -22.01 24.89
C GLY A 428 -5.32 -21.14 26.06
N GLY A 429 -5.26 -19.84 25.86
CA GLY A 429 -5.25 -18.88 26.96
C GLY A 429 -6.24 -17.78 26.62
N ASN A 430 -7.39 -17.78 27.30
CA ASN A 430 -8.17 -16.56 27.47
C ASN A 430 -7.24 -15.55 28.16
N ASN A 431 -6.54 -14.75 27.37
CA ASN A 431 -6.06 -13.47 27.89
C ASN A 431 -7.29 -12.56 27.89
N ASP A 432 -7.91 -12.46 29.06
CA ASP A 432 -8.66 -11.29 29.47
C ASP A 432 -7.76 -10.05 29.30
N SER A 433 -7.75 -9.50 28.08
CA SER A 433 -7.49 -8.11 27.84
C SER A 433 -8.60 -7.64 26.94
N SER A 434 -9.59 -7.00 27.57
CA SER A 434 -10.79 -6.41 27.00
C SER A 434 -10.67 -5.92 25.55
N PRO A 435 -11.76 -6.00 24.77
CA PRO A 435 -11.90 -5.13 23.60
C PRO A 435 -11.87 -3.66 24.08
N GLU A 436 -11.43 -2.72 23.24
CA GLU A 436 -11.41 -1.25 23.50
C GLU A 436 -10.11 -0.58 23.97
N ARG A 437 -8.96 -0.93 23.37
CA ARG A 437 -8.03 0.15 22.98
C ARG A 437 -7.73 0.03 21.51
N LYS A 438 -8.67 0.52 20.68
CA LYS A 438 -8.30 1.02 19.35
C LYS A 438 -7.17 2.01 19.59
N GLN A 439 -5.96 1.66 19.20
CA GLN A 439 -4.85 2.60 19.26
C GLN A 439 -5.22 3.77 18.36
N LYS A 440 -5.64 4.88 18.96
CA LYS A 440 -5.84 6.12 18.22
C LYS A 440 -4.50 6.46 17.58
N SER A 441 -4.50 6.77 16.28
CA SER A 441 -3.29 7.24 15.60
C SER A 441 -2.65 8.34 16.46
N TRP A 442 -1.32 8.30 16.56
CA TRP A 442 -0.57 9.31 17.28
C TRP A 442 -0.70 10.69 16.61
N LEU A 443 -1.21 10.78 15.38
CA LEU A 443 -1.47 12.03 14.66
C LEU A 443 -2.76 12.74 15.10
N SER A 444 -2.89 13.04 16.39
CA SER A 444 -3.98 13.89 16.87
C SER A 444 -3.88 15.33 16.29
N PRO A 445 -4.99 16.08 16.21
CA PRO A 445 -4.97 17.48 15.78
C PRO A 445 -3.98 18.35 16.57
N GLU A 446 -3.85 18.10 17.88
CA GLU A 446 -2.94 18.79 18.79
C GLU A 446 -1.47 18.48 18.47
N ILE A 447 -1.17 17.22 18.18
CA ILE A 447 0.16 16.78 17.77
C ILE A 447 0.53 17.36 16.41
N GLN A 448 -0.40 17.37 15.45
CA GLN A 448 -0.17 18.03 14.16
C GLN A 448 0.07 19.54 14.30
N LYS A 449 -0.64 20.21 15.21
CA LYS A 449 -0.41 21.64 15.51
C LYS A 449 1.00 21.86 16.07
N THR A 450 1.43 20.97 16.97
CA THR A 450 2.78 21.00 17.56
C THR A 450 3.85 20.79 16.49
N MET A 451 3.69 19.77 15.63
CA MET A 451 4.60 19.51 14.52
C MET A 451 4.70 20.71 13.56
N ARG A 452 3.58 21.35 13.22
CA ARG A 452 3.58 22.57 12.39
C ARG A 452 4.30 23.73 13.07
N SER A 453 4.14 23.89 14.38
CA SER A 453 4.83 24.92 15.15
C SER A 453 6.34 24.69 15.14
N ASN A 454 6.77 23.45 15.41
CA ASN A 454 8.19 23.07 15.38
C ASN A 454 8.77 23.20 13.96
N LEU A 455 8.02 22.84 12.92
CA LEU A 455 8.47 22.99 11.54
C LEU A 455 8.71 24.46 11.17
N LYS A 456 7.79 25.36 11.55
CA LYS A 456 7.97 26.80 11.36
C LYS A 456 9.19 27.32 12.11
N MET A 457 9.35 26.91 13.36
CA MET A 457 10.49 27.30 14.17
C MET A 457 11.81 26.84 13.56
N PHE A 458 11.88 25.59 13.15
CA PHE A 458 13.08 25.01 12.54
C PHE A 458 13.47 25.72 11.23
N LYS A 459 12.48 26.06 10.39
CA LYS A 459 12.72 26.87 9.18
C LYS A 459 13.28 28.25 9.52
N ASN A 460 12.68 28.93 10.49
CA ASN A 460 13.19 30.23 10.93
C ASN A 460 14.63 30.13 11.47
N LEU A 461 14.99 29.04 12.16
CA LEU A 461 16.36 28.83 12.63
C LEU A 461 17.35 28.67 11.48
N ILE A 462 16.94 27.99 10.39
CA ILE A 462 17.76 27.89 9.18
C ILE A 462 17.90 29.25 8.50
N ASP A 463 16.78 29.96 8.30
CA ASP A 463 16.75 31.24 7.59
C ASP A 463 17.57 32.34 8.29
N LEU A 464 17.67 32.29 9.63
CA LEU A 464 18.40 33.24 10.46
C LEU A 464 19.84 32.80 10.77
N ASN A 465 20.27 31.65 10.24
CA ASN A 465 21.60 31.14 10.52
C ASN A 465 22.65 31.80 9.62
N ASP A 466 23.45 32.69 10.21
CA ASP A 466 24.57 33.34 9.52
C ASP A 466 25.87 32.50 9.55
N SER A 467 25.92 31.40 10.31
CA SER A 467 27.13 30.58 10.47
C SER A 467 27.16 29.38 9.53
N THR A 468 28.25 29.20 8.78
CA THR A 468 28.46 28.02 7.92
C THR A 468 28.81 26.76 8.72
N SER A 469 29.10 26.87 10.03
CA SER A 469 29.45 25.74 10.89
C SER A 469 28.24 24.99 11.46
N ASN A 470 27.04 25.59 11.41
CA ASN A 470 25.84 24.98 11.99
C ASN A 470 25.20 24.02 10.98
N MET A 471 24.98 22.78 11.39
CA MET A 471 24.38 21.76 10.54
C MET A 471 22.92 21.52 10.92
N PHE A 472 22.05 21.46 9.91
CA PHE A 472 20.62 21.21 10.11
C PHE A 472 20.24 19.85 9.54
N ILE A 473 19.73 18.98 10.41
CA ILE A 473 19.36 17.61 10.02
C ILE A 473 17.93 17.26 10.40
N VAL A 474 17.44 16.17 9.82
CA VAL A 474 16.15 15.56 10.13
C VAL A 474 16.38 14.09 10.45
N SER A 475 15.88 13.65 11.60
CA SER A 475 16.02 12.26 12.05
C SER A 475 14.80 11.78 12.84
N SER A 476 14.82 10.54 13.34
CA SER A 476 13.73 9.96 14.12
C SER A 476 14.22 9.15 15.31
N ARG A 477 13.67 9.41 16.50
CA ARG A 477 13.93 8.63 17.72
C ARG A 477 12.72 8.72 18.63
N GLU A 478 12.33 7.60 19.24
CA GLU A 478 11.18 7.59 20.13
C GLU A 478 11.38 8.48 21.38
N MET A 479 10.46 9.41 21.61
CA MET A 479 10.44 10.24 22.82
C MET A 479 8.99 10.40 23.32
N LYS A 480 8.72 10.00 24.57
CA LYS A 480 7.38 10.06 25.15
C LYS A 480 6.95 11.48 25.58
N ASN A 481 7.90 12.30 25.99
CA ASN A 481 7.63 13.61 26.59
C ASN A 481 7.26 14.69 25.55
N ASN A 482 7.61 14.49 24.27
CA ASN A 482 7.37 15.43 23.19
C ASN A 482 6.75 14.70 21.98
N PRO A 483 5.44 14.40 21.98
CA PRO A 483 4.82 13.62 20.92
C PRO A 483 4.79 14.35 19.57
N GLY A 484 5.01 13.61 18.49
CA GLY A 484 5.02 14.07 17.11
C GLY A 484 6.39 14.50 16.62
N SER A 485 6.86 15.66 17.09
CA SER A 485 8.22 16.12 16.80
C SER A 485 8.77 17.04 17.89
N CYS A 486 10.09 17.18 17.92
CA CYS A 486 10.79 18.22 18.66
C CYS A 486 12.02 18.70 17.88
N ILE A 487 12.61 19.80 18.32
CA ILE A 487 13.90 20.27 17.82
C ILE A 487 14.92 19.95 18.92
N LEU A 488 15.97 19.22 18.59
CA LEU A 488 17.09 18.96 19.47
C LEU A 488 18.29 19.79 19.03
N LEU A 489 19.01 20.32 20.01
CA LEU A 489 20.27 21.02 19.82
C LEU A 489 21.39 20.20 20.47
N TYR A 490 22.45 19.96 19.71
CA TYR A 490 23.73 19.50 20.23
C TYR A 490 24.72 20.65 20.08
N GLU A 491 25.23 21.13 21.20
CA GLU A 491 26.25 22.18 21.23
C GLU A 491 27.63 21.58 20.99
N SER A 492 28.50 22.34 20.33
CA SER A 492 29.92 21.97 20.19
C SER A 492 30.50 21.61 21.56
N GLU A 493 31.17 20.47 21.66
CA GLU A 493 31.82 19.97 22.89
C GLU A 493 30.86 19.38 23.96
N CYS A 494 29.56 19.19 23.65
CA CYS A 494 28.59 18.58 24.56
C CYS A 494 27.92 17.32 23.97
N ASP A 495 27.94 16.22 24.72
CA ASP A 495 27.34 14.94 24.31
C ASP A 495 25.81 14.88 24.54
N GLU A 496 25.26 15.79 25.35
CA GLU A 496 23.84 15.76 25.72
C GLU A 496 22.97 16.68 24.85
N ALA A 497 21.98 16.08 24.18
CA ALA A 497 21.00 16.81 23.40
C ALA A 497 20.00 17.56 24.28
N VAL A 498 19.81 18.85 24.04
CA VAL A 498 18.79 19.65 24.72
C VAL A 498 17.59 19.86 23.81
N CYS A 499 16.38 19.65 24.32
CA CYS A 499 15.17 20.00 23.60
C CYS A 499 15.08 21.51 23.50
N PHE A 500 15.11 22.04 22.29
CA PHE A 500 15.02 23.46 22.04
C PHE A 500 13.64 23.96 22.47
N ILE A 501 13.61 24.77 23.54
CA ILE A 501 12.42 25.48 24.01
C ILE A 501 12.62 26.94 23.62
N PRO A 502 11.74 27.50 22.78
CA PRO A 502 11.88 28.90 22.43
C PRO A 502 11.62 29.76 23.68
N PRO A 503 12.36 30.86 23.87
CA PRO A 503 12.19 31.72 25.03
C PRO A 503 10.74 32.20 25.14
N SER A 504 10.25 32.42 26.36
CA SER A 504 8.91 32.98 26.56
C SER A 504 8.81 34.30 25.78
N PRO A 505 7.65 34.60 25.15
CA PRO A 505 7.44 35.94 24.60
C PRO A 505 7.77 36.96 25.70
N PRO A 506 8.52 38.03 25.40
CA PRO A 506 8.69 39.11 26.37
C PRO A 506 7.29 39.62 26.78
N ALA A 507 7.17 40.22 27.96
CA ALA A 507 5.87 40.75 28.39
C ALA A 507 5.35 41.78 27.35
N CYS A 508 4.05 42.06 27.33
CA CYS A 508 3.59 43.15 26.48
C CYS A 508 4.24 44.46 26.95
N PRO A 509 4.81 45.27 26.04
CA PRO A 509 5.11 46.64 26.38
C PRO A 509 3.82 47.31 26.88
N VAL A 510 3.92 48.27 27.81
CA VAL A 510 2.78 48.97 28.39
C VAL A 510 2.85 50.43 27.97
N ILE A 511 1.75 51.00 27.47
CA ILE A 511 1.69 52.46 27.29
C ILE A 511 1.64 53.08 28.66
N GLU A 512 2.67 53.86 28.98
CA GLU A 512 2.75 54.57 30.25
C GLU A 512 2.06 55.93 30.14
N GLU A 513 2.19 56.62 29.00
CA GLU A 513 1.61 57.94 28.80
C GLU A 513 1.37 58.22 27.31
N VAL A 514 0.30 58.97 27.01
CA VAL A 514 0.01 59.51 25.68
C VAL A 514 0.00 61.04 25.77
N LYS A 515 0.94 61.70 25.09
CA LYS A 515 1.03 63.16 24.96
C LYS A 515 0.68 63.58 23.53
N GLU A 516 0.42 64.87 23.33
CA GLU A 516 -0.11 65.45 22.07
C GLU A 516 0.56 64.92 20.79
N ASN A 517 1.88 64.68 20.78
CA ASN A 517 2.59 64.13 19.61
C ASN A 517 3.49 62.92 19.93
N THR A 518 3.34 62.29 21.10
CA THR A 518 4.29 61.27 21.58
C THR A 518 3.59 60.21 22.41
N VAL A 519 3.89 58.94 22.11
CA VAL A 519 3.46 57.81 22.93
C VAL A 519 4.67 57.30 23.69
N VAL A 520 4.54 57.18 25.01
CA VAL A 520 5.56 56.62 25.91
C VAL A 520 5.26 55.15 26.10
N VAL A 521 6.15 54.29 25.59
CA VAL A 521 6.00 52.84 25.65
C VAL A 521 7.04 52.27 26.60
N LYS A 522 6.58 51.68 27.69
CA LYS A 522 7.42 50.92 28.61
C LYS A 522 7.65 49.52 28.05
N VAL A 523 8.90 49.17 27.76
CA VAL A 523 9.30 47.88 27.22
C VAL A 523 9.65 46.95 28.39
N PRO A 524 9.34 45.64 28.32
CA PRO A 524 9.67 44.71 29.41
C PRO A 524 11.18 44.58 29.61
N PRO A 525 11.62 44.15 30.81
CA PRO A 525 13.03 43.89 31.06
C PRO A 525 13.57 42.83 30.09
N LEU A 526 14.76 43.09 29.56
CA LEU A 526 15.46 42.23 28.61
C LEU A 526 15.82 40.89 29.26
N CYS A 527 15.44 39.77 28.63
CA CYS A 527 16.07 38.49 28.94
C CYS A 527 17.56 38.55 28.56
N PRO A 528 18.47 37.87 29.29
CA PRO A 528 19.92 37.87 29.02
C PRO A 528 20.28 37.54 27.57
N ASP A 529 19.48 36.70 26.92
CA ASP A 529 19.70 36.22 25.55
C ASP A 529 19.15 37.15 24.46
N THR A 530 18.59 38.31 24.83
CA THR A 530 18.05 39.28 23.88
C THR A 530 19.16 40.09 23.22
N VAL A 531 19.26 39.98 21.89
CA VAL A 531 20.28 40.70 21.09
C VAL A 531 19.77 42.07 20.68
N GLU A 532 18.54 42.15 20.18
CA GLU A 532 17.96 43.36 19.62
C GLU A 532 16.44 43.38 19.83
N ILE A 533 15.89 44.55 20.14
CA ILE A 533 14.44 44.81 20.15
C ILE A 533 14.16 45.95 19.16
N LYS A 534 13.18 45.76 18.28
CA LYS A 534 12.66 46.80 17.38
C LYS A 534 11.19 47.02 17.65
N LEU A 535 10.79 48.27 17.79
CA LEU A 535 9.40 48.67 17.78
C LEU A 535 8.99 49.03 16.35
N LEU A 536 7.96 48.37 15.84
CA LEU A 536 7.37 48.64 14.54
C LEU A 536 6.02 49.32 14.75
N TYR A 537 5.70 50.36 14.00
CA TYR A 537 4.38 50.99 14.06
C TYR A 537 3.91 51.48 12.70
N LYS A 538 2.59 51.49 12.50
CA LYS A 538 1.97 52.05 11.29
C LYS A 538 0.53 52.53 11.55
N PRO A 539 0.02 53.50 10.78
CA PRO A 539 -1.41 53.75 10.70
C PRO A 539 -2.15 52.51 10.20
N LYS A 540 -3.31 52.18 10.77
CA LYS A 540 -4.12 51.01 10.38
C LYS A 540 -4.56 51.05 8.92
N GLN A 541 -4.67 52.24 8.34
CA GLN A 541 -5.00 52.47 6.93
C GLN A 541 -3.79 52.37 5.99
N ASP A 542 -2.58 52.25 6.55
CA ASP A 542 -1.33 52.20 5.80
C ASP A 542 -0.79 50.77 5.68
N SER A 543 0.02 50.54 4.65
CA SER A 543 0.68 49.26 4.36
C SER A 543 2.15 49.23 4.82
N VAL A 544 2.78 50.40 5.02
CA VAL A 544 4.21 50.52 5.34
C VAL A 544 4.44 50.58 6.86
N TRP A 545 5.44 49.85 7.36
CA TRP A 545 5.84 49.86 8.78
C TRP A 545 7.04 50.78 8.99
N THR A 546 6.97 51.62 10.03
CA THR A 546 8.12 52.40 10.54
C THR A 546 8.77 51.64 11.69
N SER A 547 10.10 51.60 11.75
CA SER A 547 10.85 50.85 12.76
C SER A 547 11.76 51.74 13.61
N GLU A 548 11.72 51.56 14.93
CA GLU A 548 12.58 52.23 15.90
C GLU A 548 13.33 51.18 16.77
N PRO A 549 14.66 51.22 16.84
CA PRO A 549 15.43 50.31 17.70
C PRO A 549 15.30 50.69 19.18
N VAL A 550 15.20 49.69 20.06
CA VAL A 550 15.20 49.88 21.52
C VAL A 550 16.59 49.54 22.05
N MET A 551 17.24 50.51 22.70
CA MET A 551 18.58 50.33 23.28
C MET A 551 18.54 49.46 24.54
N LYS A 552 19.62 48.70 24.79
CA LYS A 552 19.70 47.68 25.87
C LYS A 552 19.54 48.21 27.31
N ASP A 553 19.62 49.53 27.51
CA ASP A 553 19.50 50.18 28.83
C ASP A 553 18.24 51.05 28.97
N GLN A 554 17.27 50.90 28.06
CA GLN A 554 16.04 51.70 28.05
C GLN A 554 14.79 50.85 28.34
N ASP A 555 14.20 51.06 29.51
CA ASP A 555 12.89 50.49 29.86
C ASP A 555 11.72 51.29 29.26
N VAL A 556 11.97 52.49 28.74
CA VAL A 556 10.96 53.44 28.26
C VAL A 556 11.41 54.04 26.92
N LEU A 557 10.61 53.86 25.87
CA LEU A 557 10.84 54.39 24.53
C LEU A 557 9.87 55.54 24.22
N TRP A 558 10.42 56.63 23.67
CA TRP A 558 9.66 57.77 23.18
C TRP A 558 9.43 57.63 21.68
N VAL A 559 8.20 57.39 21.26
CA VAL A 559 7.86 57.33 19.83
C VAL A 559 7.22 58.65 19.42
N SER A 560 7.99 59.49 18.72
CA SER A 560 7.50 60.70 18.04
C SER A 560 7.11 60.39 16.60
N HIS A 561 6.36 61.30 15.94
CA HIS A 561 5.87 61.18 14.55
C HIS A 561 4.57 60.38 14.33
N PHE A 562 3.64 60.43 15.28
CA PHE A 562 2.25 60.09 14.96
C PHE A 562 1.61 61.26 14.20
N PHE A 563 1.11 61.03 12.99
CA PHE A 563 0.39 62.03 12.21
C PHE A 563 -0.97 62.32 12.86
N PHE A 564 -1.13 63.54 13.36
CA PHE A 564 -2.41 64.11 13.76
C PHE A 564 -2.87 65.09 12.69
N SER A 565 -3.85 64.72 11.88
CA SER A 565 -4.45 65.65 10.94
C SER A 565 -5.45 66.53 11.69
N CYS A 566 -5.19 67.84 11.80
CA CYS A 566 -6.16 68.82 12.29
C CYS A 566 -7.37 69.01 11.33
N PHE A 567 -7.42 68.33 10.18
CA PHE A 567 -8.43 68.52 9.14
C PHE A 567 -9.32 67.29 8.86
N ILE A 568 -9.17 66.18 9.59
CA ILE A 568 -9.99 64.98 9.37
C ILE A 568 -10.78 64.63 10.64
N THR A 569 -12.10 64.54 10.49
CA THR A 569 -13.10 64.25 11.53
C THR A 569 -13.09 62.80 12.05
N PHE A 570 -12.03 62.03 11.80
CA PHE A 570 -11.94 60.61 12.16
C PHE A 570 -10.64 60.29 12.91
N PRO A 571 -10.71 59.52 14.01
CA PRO A 571 -9.52 59.08 14.74
C PRO A 571 -8.63 58.20 13.86
N VAL A 572 -7.31 58.46 13.88
CA VAL A 572 -6.32 57.60 13.23
C VAL A 572 -5.92 56.51 14.22
N ILE A 573 -6.19 55.27 13.83
CA ILE A 573 -5.81 54.09 14.62
C ILE A 573 -4.41 53.67 14.20
N TYR A 574 -3.52 53.40 15.15
CA TYR A 574 -2.19 52.85 14.87
C TYR A 574 -2.10 51.40 15.35
N THR A 575 -1.40 50.59 14.56
CA THR A 575 -0.99 49.24 14.95
C THR A 575 0.50 49.29 15.30
N ILE A 576 0.85 48.78 16.47
CA ILE A 576 2.23 48.71 16.96
C ILE A 576 2.61 47.24 17.11
N VAL A 577 3.85 46.87 16.80
CA VAL A 577 4.38 45.51 16.90
C VAL A 577 5.75 45.60 17.55
N CYS A 578 6.01 44.75 18.53
CA CYS A 578 7.36 44.60 19.08
C CYS A 578 8.01 43.37 18.43
N LEU A 579 9.20 43.56 17.89
CA LEU A 579 10.00 42.53 17.26
C LEU A 579 11.25 42.31 18.10
N VAL A 580 11.44 41.07 18.56
CA VAL A 580 12.56 40.71 19.44
C VAL A 580 13.42 39.67 18.76
N LEU A 581 14.71 39.97 18.68
CA LEU A 581 15.76 39.08 18.21
C LEU A 581 16.53 38.55 19.43
N THR A 582 16.50 37.24 19.61
CA THR A 582 17.24 36.54 20.68
C THR A 582 18.34 35.68 20.06
N LYS A 583 19.49 35.58 20.73
CA LYS A 583 20.57 34.66 20.37
C LYS A 583 20.76 33.67 21.50
N LEU A 584 20.36 32.44 21.27
CA LEU A 584 20.48 31.32 22.21
C LEU A 584 21.46 30.32 21.63
N ASN A 585 22.56 30.09 22.34
CA ASN A 585 23.58 29.07 22.02
C ASN A 585 24.10 29.18 20.57
N GLY A 586 24.27 30.42 20.10
CA GLY A 586 24.75 30.71 18.75
C GLY A 586 23.66 30.81 17.66
N LEU A 587 22.41 30.45 17.95
CA LEU A 587 21.26 30.50 17.03
C LEU A 587 20.40 31.76 17.22
N PHE A 588 20.00 32.38 16.11
CA PHE A 588 19.14 33.56 16.13
C PHE A 588 17.67 33.20 15.99
N ILE A 589 16.81 33.89 16.75
CA ILE A 589 15.36 33.70 16.73
C ILE A 589 14.67 35.05 16.72
N MET A 590 13.80 35.24 15.73
CA MET A 590 12.97 36.43 15.60
C MET A 590 11.52 36.12 16.03
N ARG A 591 10.94 36.95 16.91
CA ARG A 591 9.52 36.84 17.31
C ARG A 591 8.79 38.18 17.18
N ASN A 592 7.56 38.11 16.69
CA ASN A 592 6.64 39.23 16.56
C ASN A 592 5.56 39.18 17.65
N MET A 593 5.27 40.31 18.29
CA MET A 593 4.10 40.48 19.16
C MET A 593 3.15 41.52 18.59
N TYR A 594 1.91 41.11 18.33
CA TYR A 594 0.84 41.99 17.87
C TYR A 594 0.20 42.73 19.04
N TRP A 595 0.07 44.06 18.90
CA TRP A 595 -0.77 44.87 19.78
C TRP A 595 -2.23 44.94 19.31
N ASN A 596 -3.13 45.17 20.25
CA ASN A 596 -4.47 45.68 19.95
C ASN A 596 -4.39 47.12 19.42
N ASP A 597 -5.26 47.43 18.47
CA ASP A 597 -5.44 48.73 17.82
C ASP A 597 -5.47 49.91 18.82
N LEU A 598 -4.57 50.89 18.65
CA LEU A 598 -4.54 52.11 19.47
C LEU A 598 -5.39 53.20 18.80
N LEU A 599 -6.52 53.59 19.44
CA LEU A 599 -7.35 54.72 18.99
C LEU A 599 -6.81 56.03 19.58
N MET A 600 -6.18 56.86 18.75
CA MET A 600 -5.71 58.18 19.17
C MET A 600 -6.76 59.24 18.79
N VAL A 601 -7.41 59.84 19.79
CA VAL A 601 -8.34 60.98 19.62
C VAL A 601 -7.74 62.20 20.31
N LEU A 602 -7.29 63.19 19.55
CA LEU A 602 -6.97 64.52 20.10
C LEU A 602 -8.08 65.49 19.71
N LEU A 603 -8.91 65.88 20.68
CA LEU A 603 -9.72 67.09 20.59
C LEU A 603 -8.76 68.28 20.79
N GLY A 604 -8.16 68.73 19.70
CA GLY A 604 -7.40 69.97 19.67
C GLY A 604 -8.28 71.13 20.15
N HIS A 605 -7.64 72.05 20.87
CA HIS A 605 -8.10 73.25 21.58
C HIS A 605 -9.03 74.25 20.81
N PHE A 606 -9.63 73.85 19.69
CA PHE A 606 -10.49 74.66 18.82
C PHE A 606 -11.99 74.58 19.15
N PHE A 607 -12.47 73.51 19.80
CA PHE A 607 -13.91 73.38 20.11
C PHE A 607 -14.35 74.09 21.40
N TYR A 608 -13.43 74.48 22.29
CA TYR A 608 -13.79 75.21 23.52
C TYR A 608 -14.18 76.68 23.24
N LYS A 609 -13.82 77.25 22.08
CA LYS A 609 -14.20 78.63 21.71
C LYS A 609 -15.49 78.74 20.89
N LEU A 610 -15.97 77.65 20.26
CA LEU A 610 -17.23 77.68 19.51
C LEU A 610 -18.46 77.37 20.39
N LEU A 611 -18.28 76.64 21.49
CA LEU A 611 -19.36 76.32 22.43
C LEU A 611 -19.72 77.47 23.39
N LEU A 612 -18.85 78.49 23.51
CA LEU A 612 -19.09 79.70 24.32
C LEU A 612 -19.70 80.87 23.50
N TYR A 613 -20.00 80.65 22.22
CA TYR A 613 -20.72 81.60 21.37
C TYR A 613 -22.13 81.10 20.97
N LEU A 614 -22.49 79.88 21.38
CA LEU A 614 -23.77 79.22 21.09
C LEU A 614 -24.51 78.68 22.34
N LEU A 615 -24.00 79.02 23.53
CA LEU A 615 -24.71 79.05 24.81
C LEU A 615 -24.75 80.50 25.28
#